data_AF-A0A090M3D4-F1
#
_entry.id   AF-A0A090M3D4-F1
#
_cell.length_a   1.000
_cell.length_b   1.000
_cell.length_c   1.000
_cell.angle_alpha   90.00
_cell.angle_beta   90.00
_cell.angle_gamma   90.00
#
_symmetry.space_group_name_H-M   'P 1'
#
loop_
_entity.id
_entity.type
_entity.pdbx_description
1 polymer ?
#
loop_
_entity_poly.entity_id
_entity_poly.type
_entity_poly.pdbx_seq_one_letter_code
_entity_poly.pdbx_strand_id
1 'polypeptide(L)'
;MRADDEATAKAALCANGDHASAWSVRRRYCEGRGRLYVDARARGGEEKWFEEVVRPELAFVRFVQSRFPKAPSAWAHRRWLLARTMRFGVELGEDVYNCEIQACDAAIARKKSNYAAWSHRAWIIQIMGADSCAVQTALRASESLARRGVSDHGALHYRSRIIERYLELRPSDASKVFTRELEFVRELIDAFPGHETLWMHYRYAFAEAVKRNKLLASDADFLATTKRFCEKRRDITEASRVDPSWAEHAAASEYRLANALDVWTTLVVKRAQGRRVHVSRESPNEGFTVDSD
;
A
#
# COMPACT_ATOMS: atom_id res chain seq x y z
N MET A 1 -34.40 -4.12 17.48
CA MET A 1 -33.32 -3.59 18.34
C MET A 1 -33.84 -2.30 18.96
N ARG A 2 -33.61 -2.04 20.25
CA ARG A 2 -34.17 -0.84 20.91
C ARG A 2 -33.34 0.39 20.52
N ALA A 3 -33.97 1.56 20.44
CA ALA A 3 -33.27 2.81 20.10
C ALA A 3 -32.16 3.14 21.12
N ASP A 4 -32.38 2.82 22.39
CA ASP A 4 -31.40 2.98 23.48
C ASP A 4 -30.09 2.20 23.24
N ASP A 5 -30.18 1.00 22.66
CA ASP A 5 -29.00 0.19 22.33
C ASP A 5 -28.14 0.89 21.27
N GLU A 6 -28.78 1.60 20.35
CA GLU A 6 -28.13 2.34 19.28
C GLU A 6 -27.37 3.56 19.80
N ALA A 7 -28.04 4.37 20.61
CA ALA A 7 -27.47 5.57 21.22
C ALA A 7 -26.30 5.21 22.13
N THR A 8 -26.46 4.16 22.95
CA THR A 8 -25.41 3.64 23.83
C THR A 8 -24.19 3.16 23.02
N ALA A 9 -24.41 2.44 21.91
CA ALA A 9 -23.32 2.00 21.05
C ALA A 9 -22.57 3.18 20.40
N LYS A 10 -23.28 4.21 19.93
CA LYS A 10 -22.64 5.42 19.38
C LYS A 10 -21.81 6.14 20.45
N ALA A 11 -22.35 6.31 21.66
CA ALA A 11 -21.62 6.94 22.77
C ALA A 11 -20.35 6.15 23.13
N ALA A 12 -20.44 4.82 23.21
CA ALA A 12 -19.28 3.96 23.47
C ALA A 12 -18.19 4.10 22.38
N LEU A 13 -18.57 4.23 21.11
CA LEU A 13 -17.63 4.41 19.99
C LEU A 13 -16.99 5.80 19.98
N CYS A 14 -17.69 6.84 20.45
CA CYS A 14 -17.12 8.16 20.66
C CYS A 14 -16.04 8.16 21.77
N ALA A 15 -16.18 7.28 22.77
CA ALA A 15 -15.21 7.11 23.84
C ALA A 15 -14.04 6.16 23.45
N ASN A 16 -14.32 5.13 22.66
CA ASN A 16 -13.34 4.15 22.20
C ASN A 16 -13.67 3.65 20.77
N GLY A 17 -12.89 4.11 19.79
CA GLY A 17 -13.06 3.74 18.37
C GLY A 17 -12.84 2.24 18.07
N ASP A 18 -12.28 1.47 19.01
CA ASP A 18 -12.07 0.03 18.90
C ASP A 18 -13.02 -0.79 19.78
N HIS A 19 -14.13 -0.21 20.24
CA HIS A 19 -15.14 -0.93 20.99
C HIS A 19 -15.89 -1.96 20.10
N ALA A 20 -15.36 -3.18 20.01
CA ALA A 20 -15.82 -4.22 19.09
C ALA A 20 -17.32 -4.54 19.22
N SER A 21 -17.84 -4.66 20.45
CA SER A 21 -19.27 -4.97 20.68
C SER A 21 -20.20 -3.85 20.20
N ALA A 22 -19.79 -2.59 20.35
CA ALA A 22 -20.55 -1.44 19.87
C ALA A 22 -20.58 -1.42 18.33
N TRP A 23 -19.47 -1.72 17.66
CA TRP A 23 -19.46 -1.93 16.21
C TRP A 23 -20.35 -3.11 15.78
N SER A 24 -20.43 -4.19 16.55
CA SER A 24 -21.35 -5.30 16.26
C SER A 24 -22.82 -4.89 16.42
N VAL A 25 -23.16 -4.01 17.36
CA VAL A 25 -24.50 -3.40 17.46
C VAL A 25 -24.79 -2.55 16.21
N ARG A 26 -23.86 -1.69 15.78
CA ARG A 26 -23.97 -0.90 14.55
C ARG A 26 -24.19 -1.79 13.32
N ARG A 27 -23.41 -2.86 13.17
CA ARG A 27 -23.58 -3.81 12.06
C ARG A 27 -24.97 -4.43 12.04
N ARG A 28 -25.49 -4.88 13.18
CA ARG A 28 -26.85 -5.45 13.29
C ARG A 28 -27.93 -4.42 12.91
N TYR A 29 -27.76 -3.16 13.31
CA TYR A 29 -28.65 -2.08 12.90
C TYR A 29 -28.69 -1.91 11.37
N CYS A 30 -27.52 -1.67 10.76
CA CYS A 30 -27.40 -1.47 9.31
C CYS A 30 -27.91 -2.70 8.54
N GLU A 31 -27.56 -3.89 8.99
CA GLU A 31 -28.01 -5.16 8.40
C GLU A 31 -29.53 -5.31 8.41
N GLY A 32 -30.18 -4.97 9.53
CA GLY A 32 -31.64 -5.00 9.64
C GLY A 32 -32.31 -4.02 8.67
N ARG A 33 -31.78 -2.79 8.57
CA ARG A 33 -32.27 -1.79 7.61
C ARG A 33 -32.03 -2.22 6.16
N GLY A 34 -30.92 -2.89 5.89
CA GLY A 34 -30.56 -3.37 4.55
C GLY A 34 -31.50 -4.46 4.05
N ARG A 35 -31.92 -5.38 4.94
CA ARG A 35 -32.95 -6.38 4.60
C ARG A 35 -34.29 -5.74 4.24
N LEU A 36 -34.73 -4.75 5.02
CA LEU A 36 -35.96 -3.99 4.72
C LEU A 36 -35.88 -3.29 3.36
N TYR A 37 -34.71 -2.74 3.01
CA TYR A 37 -34.47 -2.18 1.69
C TYR A 37 -34.60 -3.23 0.58
N VAL A 38 -33.98 -4.41 0.72
CA VAL A 38 -34.07 -5.49 -0.27
C VAL A 38 -35.54 -5.89 -0.49
N ASP A 39 -36.31 -6.04 0.59
CA ASP A 39 -37.73 -6.39 0.52
C ASP A 39 -38.59 -5.29 -0.12
N ALA A 40 -38.23 -4.01 0.08
CA ALA A 40 -38.89 -2.88 -0.55
C ALA A 40 -38.56 -2.80 -2.05
N ARG A 41 -37.29 -2.97 -2.42
CA ARG A 41 -36.81 -2.98 -3.81
C ARG A 41 -37.48 -4.09 -4.62
N ALA A 42 -37.62 -5.29 -4.04
CA ALA A 42 -38.33 -6.41 -4.68
C ALA A 42 -39.80 -6.11 -5.01
N ARG A 43 -40.41 -5.15 -4.30
CA ARG A 43 -41.78 -4.67 -4.53
C ARG A 43 -41.86 -3.41 -5.39
N GLY A 44 -40.76 -3.01 -6.04
CA GLY A 44 -40.69 -1.80 -6.86
C GLY A 44 -40.58 -0.50 -6.05
N GLY A 45 -40.17 -0.57 -4.78
CA GLY A 45 -39.94 0.61 -3.94
C GLY A 45 -38.67 1.39 -4.32
N GLU A 46 -38.65 2.68 -3.98
CA GLU A 46 -37.51 3.59 -4.20
C GLU A 46 -36.23 3.17 -3.46
N GLU A 47 -35.08 3.52 -4.04
CA GLU A 47 -33.78 3.30 -3.43
C GLU A 47 -33.47 4.33 -2.33
N LYS A 48 -33.63 3.91 -1.07
CA LYS A 48 -33.33 4.74 0.12
C LYS A 48 -32.20 4.23 1.00
N TRP A 49 -31.63 3.06 0.67
CA TRP A 49 -30.55 2.44 1.45
C TRP A 49 -29.33 3.34 1.62
N PHE A 50 -28.86 3.91 0.50
CA PHE A 50 -27.64 4.69 0.50
C PHE A 50 -27.80 5.98 1.32
N GLU A 51 -28.85 6.75 1.04
CA GLU A 51 -29.09 8.05 1.66
C GLU A 51 -29.53 7.94 3.14
N GLU A 52 -30.34 6.95 3.50
CA GLU A 52 -30.85 6.84 4.88
C GLU A 52 -29.91 6.08 5.83
N VAL A 53 -29.05 5.19 5.31
CA VAL A 53 -28.23 4.31 6.14
C VAL A 53 -26.75 4.46 5.86
N VAL A 54 -26.32 4.34 4.61
CA VAL A 54 -24.89 4.30 4.27
C VAL A 54 -24.23 5.66 4.50
N ARG A 55 -24.79 6.73 3.92
CA ARG A 55 -24.24 8.09 4.02
C ARG A 55 -24.17 8.57 5.48
N PRO A 56 -25.22 8.46 6.31
CA PRO A 56 -25.16 8.84 7.72
C PRO A 56 -24.18 7.96 8.53
N GLU A 57 -24.12 6.66 8.23
CA GLU A 57 -23.20 5.76 8.95
C GLU A 57 -21.74 6.04 8.60
N LEU A 58 -21.40 6.29 7.33
CA LEU A 58 -20.04 6.70 6.94
C LEU A 58 -19.65 8.05 7.56
N ALA A 59 -20.60 8.98 7.69
CA ALA A 59 -20.39 10.25 8.41
C ALA A 59 -20.09 10.01 9.90
N PHE A 60 -20.84 9.11 10.54
CA PHE A 60 -20.58 8.73 11.93
C PHE A 60 -19.20 8.05 12.09
N VAL A 61 -18.85 7.13 11.20
CA VAL A 61 -17.52 6.48 11.24
C VAL A 61 -16.41 7.51 11.03
N ARG A 62 -16.58 8.47 10.11
CA ARG A 62 -15.64 9.58 9.91
C ARG A 62 -15.49 10.42 11.18
N PHE A 63 -16.58 10.67 11.91
CA PHE A 63 -16.53 11.34 13.20
C PHE A 63 -15.69 10.55 14.21
N VAL A 64 -15.92 9.25 14.37
CA VAL A 64 -15.11 8.38 15.25
C VAL A 64 -13.63 8.41 14.85
N GLN A 65 -13.33 8.30 13.55
CA GLN A 65 -11.96 8.32 13.03
C GLN A 65 -11.26 9.68 13.17
N SER A 66 -12.01 10.77 13.29
CA SER A 66 -11.42 12.09 13.57
C SER A 66 -10.71 12.13 14.92
N ARG A 67 -11.18 11.33 15.89
CA ARG A 67 -10.59 11.14 17.22
C ARG A 67 -9.67 9.93 17.28
N PHE A 68 -10.03 8.84 16.59
CA PHE A 68 -9.28 7.57 16.58
C PHE A 68 -8.84 7.18 15.17
N PRO A 69 -7.90 7.91 14.53
CA PRO A 69 -7.55 7.71 13.12
C PRO A 69 -6.93 6.35 12.81
N LYS A 70 -6.30 5.70 13.81
CA LYS A 70 -5.68 4.37 13.68
C LYS A 70 -6.59 3.21 14.09
N ALA A 71 -7.82 3.46 14.55
CA ALA A 71 -8.70 2.41 15.08
C ALA A 71 -9.04 1.36 13.99
N PRO A 72 -8.50 0.12 14.06
CA PRO A 72 -8.71 -0.88 13.03
C PRO A 72 -10.18 -1.27 12.91
N SER A 73 -10.94 -1.25 14.01
CA SER A 73 -12.35 -1.64 14.03
C SER A 73 -13.22 -0.66 13.23
N ALA A 74 -12.90 0.63 13.27
CA ALA A 74 -13.59 1.66 12.49
C ALA A 74 -13.36 1.45 10.98
N TRP A 75 -12.12 1.21 10.56
CA TRP A 75 -11.80 0.88 9.16
C TRP A 75 -12.45 -0.42 8.70
N ALA A 76 -12.47 -1.45 9.55
CA ALA A 76 -13.17 -2.70 9.27
C ALA A 76 -14.68 -2.48 9.08
N HIS A 77 -15.30 -1.60 9.88
CA HIS A 77 -16.71 -1.26 9.73
C HIS A 77 -17.01 -0.50 8.43
N ARG A 78 -16.14 0.43 8.01
CA ARG A 78 -16.28 1.10 6.69
C ARG A 78 -16.29 0.08 5.55
N ARG A 79 -15.29 -0.81 5.52
CA ARG A 79 -15.18 -1.87 4.49
C ARG A 79 -16.39 -2.77 4.50
N TRP A 80 -16.84 -3.19 5.69
CA TRP A 80 -18.03 -4.01 5.84
C TRP A 80 -19.27 -3.31 5.26
N LEU A 81 -19.50 -2.04 5.58
CA LEU A 81 -20.68 -1.30 5.15
C LEU A 81 -20.72 -1.12 3.62
N LEU A 82 -19.59 -0.76 3.02
CA LEU A 82 -19.46 -0.59 1.57
C LEU A 82 -19.60 -1.94 0.83
N ALA A 83 -18.92 -2.99 1.30
CA ALA A 83 -19.08 -4.33 0.74
C ALA A 83 -20.52 -4.85 0.90
N ARG A 84 -21.18 -4.52 2.01
CA ARG A 84 -22.57 -4.92 2.24
C ARG A 84 -23.53 -4.19 1.30
N THR A 85 -23.27 -2.92 1.03
CA THR A 85 -24.03 -2.10 0.06
C THR A 85 -23.97 -2.73 -1.33
N MET A 86 -22.78 -3.12 -1.80
CA MET A 86 -22.63 -3.85 -3.06
C MET A 86 -23.40 -5.18 -3.07
N ARG A 87 -23.38 -5.93 -1.95
CA ARG A 87 -24.13 -7.19 -1.82
C ARG A 87 -25.65 -7.02 -1.85
N PHE A 88 -26.15 -5.83 -1.56
CA PHE A 88 -27.57 -5.49 -1.73
C PHE A 88 -27.90 -4.99 -3.15
N GLY A 89 -26.96 -5.11 -4.10
CA GLY A 89 -27.15 -4.73 -5.49
C GLY A 89 -27.11 -3.23 -5.74
N VAL A 90 -26.47 -2.47 -4.83
CA VAL A 90 -26.25 -1.02 -4.98
C VAL A 90 -24.84 -0.80 -5.51
N GLU A 91 -24.74 -0.19 -6.68
CA GLU A 91 -23.46 0.20 -7.26
C GLU A 91 -22.91 1.42 -6.54
N LEU A 92 -21.60 1.44 -6.28
CA LEU A 92 -20.95 2.60 -5.67
C LEU A 92 -20.53 3.58 -6.76
N GLY A 93 -20.94 4.83 -6.60
CA GLY A 93 -20.56 5.92 -7.49
C GLY A 93 -19.14 6.45 -7.22
N GLU A 94 -18.65 7.24 -8.17
CA GLU A 94 -17.36 7.93 -8.09
C GLU A 94 -17.26 8.85 -6.85
N ASP A 95 -18.37 9.48 -6.46
CA ASP A 95 -18.48 10.31 -5.28
C ASP A 95 -18.14 9.55 -3.98
N VAL A 96 -18.60 8.30 -3.87
CA VAL A 96 -18.31 7.42 -2.74
C VAL A 96 -16.83 7.10 -2.68
N TYR A 97 -16.24 6.69 -3.81
CA TYR A 97 -14.82 6.39 -3.88
C TYR A 97 -13.97 7.62 -3.51
N ASN A 98 -14.32 8.79 -4.03
CA ASN A 98 -13.65 10.05 -3.70
C ASN A 98 -13.77 10.38 -2.20
N CYS A 99 -14.94 10.16 -1.58
CA CYS A 99 -15.12 10.34 -0.14
C CYS A 99 -14.25 9.38 0.69
N GLU A 100 -14.10 8.13 0.25
CA GLU A 100 -13.24 7.15 0.92
C GLU A 100 -11.75 7.48 0.79
N ILE A 101 -11.32 7.97 -0.38
CA ILE A 101 -9.96 8.47 -0.57
C ILE A 101 -9.69 9.67 0.35
N GLN A 102 -10.62 10.63 0.45
CA GLN A 102 -10.51 11.76 1.36
C GLN A 102 -10.46 11.34 2.84
N ALA A 103 -11.21 10.29 3.23
CA ALA A 103 -11.14 9.74 4.58
C ALA A 103 -9.74 9.16 4.88
N CYS A 104 -9.14 8.46 3.91
CA CYS A 104 -7.75 7.98 4.01
C CYS A 104 -6.77 9.15 4.16
N ASP A 105 -6.86 10.16 3.29
CA ASP A 105 -5.98 11.33 3.32
C ASP A 105 -6.05 12.05 4.67
N ALA A 106 -7.27 12.26 5.20
CA ALA A 106 -7.47 12.90 6.50
C ALA A 106 -6.86 12.09 7.66
N ALA A 107 -6.88 10.76 7.59
CA ALA A 107 -6.33 9.89 8.62
C ALA A 107 -4.80 9.76 8.53
N ILE A 108 -4.24 9.73 7.32
CA ILE A 108 -2.80 9.72 7.05
C ILE A 108 -2.18 11.06 7.47
N ALA A 109 -2.82 12.18 7.14
CA ALA A 109 -2.36 13.51 7.53
C ALA A 109 -2.30 13.69 9.06
N ARG A 110 -3.26 13.10 9.79
CA ARG A 110 -3.29 13.14 11.26
C ARG A 110 -2.24 12.24 11.91
N LYS A 111 -1.98 11.07 11.34
CA LYS A 111 -1.03 10.10 11.89
C LYS A 111 -0.23 9.46 10.75
N LYS A 112 1.07 9.78 10.70
CA LYS A 112 2.03 9.14 9.80
C LYS A 112 2.00 7.61 9.96
N SER A 113 2.26 6.91 8.86
CA SER A 113 2.31 5.44 8.81
C SER A 113 1.02 4.81 9.34
N ASN A 114 -0.13 5.31 8.88
CA ASN A 114 -1.44 4.74 9.20
C ASN A 114 -1.73 3.57 8.26
N TYR A 115 -1.23 2.39 8.63
CA TYR A 115 -1.40 1.18 7.83
C TYR A 115 -2.88 0.84 7.56
N ALA A 116 -3.78 1.07 8.52
CA ALA A 116 -5.20 0.80 8.34
C ALA A 116 -5.83 1.69 7.25
N ALA A 117 -5.46 2.97 7.21
CA ALA A 117 -5.89 3.90 6.15
C ALA A 117 -5.29 3.52 4.79
N TRP A 118 -3.98 3.21 4.72
CA TRP A 118 -3.35 2.77 3.47
C TRP A 118 -3.93 1.46 2.93
N SER A 119 -4.18 0.50 3.82
CA SER A 119 -4.85 -0.78 3.51
C SER A 119 -6.28 -0.56 3.02
N HIS A 120 -7.03 0.37 3.62
CA HIS A 120 -8.35 0.75 3.14
C HIS A 120 -8.27 1.39 1.75
N ARG A 121 -7.34 2.33 1.54
CA ARG A 121 -7.10 2.97 0.25
C ARG A 121 -6.78 1.95 -0.85
N ALA A 122 -5.95 0.96 -0.56
CA ALA A 122 -5.65 -0.14 -1.49
C ALA A 122 -6.90 -0.97 -1.80
N TRP A 123 -7.71 -1.29 -0.79
CA TRP A 123 -8.97 -2.01 -0.99
C TRP A 123 -9.97 -1.25 -1.85
N ILE A 124 -10.10 0.07 -1.67
CA ILE A 124 -10.94 0.93 -2.51
C ILE A 124 -10.57 0.79 -3.99
N ILE A 125 -9.28 0.85 -4.33
CA ILE A 125 -8.80 0.68 -5.71
C ILE A 125 -9.19 -0.68 -6.31
N GLN A 126 -9.27 -1.74 -5.50
CA GLN A 126 -9.69 -3.06 -5.98
C GLN A 126 -11.18 -3.12 -6.31
N ILE A 127 -12.00 -2.33 -5.62
CA ILE A 127 -13.46 -2.33 -5.79
C ILE A 127 -13.99 -1.21 -6.68
N MET A 128 -13.12 -0.30 -7.15
CA MET A 128 -13.43 0.83 -8.05
C MET A 128 -13.77 0.42 -9.51
N GLY A 129 -14.28 -0.80 -9.73
CA GLY A 129 -14.64 -1.30 -11.05
C GLY A 129 -13.45 -1.66 -11.94
N ALA A 130 -13.74 -2.00 -13.20
CA ALA A 130 -12.75 -2.34 -14.23
C ALA A 130 -12.25 -1.12 -15.03
N ASP A 131 -12.54 0.10 -14.57
CA ASP A 131 -12.13 1.31 -15.28
C ASP A 131 -10.60 1.50 -15.21
N SER A 132 -9.97 1.21 -16.34
CA SER A 132 -8.53 1.37 -16.51
C SER A 132 -8.09 2.84 -16.40
N CYS A 133 -8.96 3.81 -16.70
CA CYS A 133 -8.67 5.24 -16.59
C CYS A 133 -8.55 5.69 -15.13
N ALA A 134 -9.52 5.33 -14.29
CA ALA A 134 -9.47 5.61 -12.85
C ALA A 134 -8.23 5.00 -12.18
N VAL A 135 -7.91 3.74 -12.48
CA VAL A 135 -6.72 3.07 -11.94
C VAL A 135 -5.44 3.74 -12.42
N GLN A 136 -5.37 4.15 -13.70
CA GLN A 136 -4.22 4.89 -14.23
C GLN A 136 -4.05 6.25 -13.55
N THR A 137 -5.15 6.95 -13.30
CA THR A 137 -5.15 8.24 -12.59
C THR A 137 -4.66 8.07 -11.16
N ALA A 138 -5.13 7.04 -10.46
CA ALA A 138 -4.67 6.69 -9.11
C ALA A 138 -3.17 6.33 -9.08
N LEU A 139 -2.67 5.60 -10.10
CA LEU A 139 -1.25 5.26 -10.21
C LEU A 139 -0.39 6.52 -10.35
N ARG A 140 -0.78 7.46 -11.22
CA ARG A 140 -0.10 8.76 -11.36
C ARG A 140 -0.14 9.56 -10.06
N ALA A 141 -1.31 9.66 -9.43
CA ALA A 141 -1.47 10.37 -8.16
C ALA A 141 -0.60 9.76 -7.03
N SER A 142 -0.39 8.44 -7.06
CA SER A 142 0.45 7.76 -6.05
C SER A 142 1.93 8.15 -6.09
N GLU A 143 2.44 8.69 -7.21
CA GLU A 143 3.81 9.21 -7.27
C GLU A 143 4.03 10.37 -6.30
N SER A 144 3.08 11.31 -6.25
CA SER A 144 3.10 12.44 -5.33
C SER A 144 2.99 11.99 -3.86
N LEU A 145 2.24 10.92 -3.60
CA LEU A 145 2.14 10.34 -2.25
C LEU A 145 3.46 9.70 -1.82
N ALA A 146 4.09 8.92 -2.70
CA ALA A 146 5.39 8.31 -2.43
C ALA A 146 6.50 9.36 -2.24
N ARG A 147 6.52 10.42 -3.06
CA ARG A 147 7.47 11.55 -2.92
C ARG A 147 7.32 12.29 -1.59
N ARG A 148 6.09 12.49 -1.11
CA ARG A 148 5.84 13.15 0.19
C ARG A 148 6.10 12.25 1.40
N GLY A 149 6.00 10.94 1.22
CA GLY A 149 6.09 9.93 2.25
C GLY A 149 7.23 8.94 2.03
N VAL A 150 8.45 9.41 1.74
CA VAL A 150 9.59 8.54 1.40
C VAL A 150 9.91 7.50 2.47
N SER A 151 9.63 7.79 3.75
CA SER A 151 9.78 6.85 4.87
C SER A 151 8.47 6.15 5.29
N ASP A 152 7.35 6.37 4.59
CA ASP A 152 6.09 5.70 4.87
C ASP A 152 5.99 4.41 4.04
N HIS A 153 6.29 3.28 4.68
CA HIS A 153 6.12 1.96 4.09
C HIS A 153 4.71 1.74 3.50
N GLY A 154 3.68 2.33 4.11
CA GLY A 154 2.30 2.20 3.65
C GLY A 154 2.05 2.87 2.31
N ALA A 155 2.72 3.99 2.02
CA ALA A 155 2.58 4.72 0.76
C ALA A 155 3.16 3.92 -0.42
N LEU A 156 4.36 3.36 -0.26
CA LEU A 156 5.00 2.53 -1.28
C LEU A 156 4.30 1.17 -1.44
N HIS A 157 3.84 0.57 -0.34
CA HIS A 157 3.02 -0.62 -0.41
C HIS A 157 1.70 -0.38 -1.16
N TYR A 158 1.03 0.75 -0.89
CA TYR A 158 -0.16 1.15 -1.65
C TYR A 158 0.15 1.29 -3.15
N ARG A 159 1.28 1.90 -3.50
CA ARG A 159 1.74 2.01 -4.90
C ARG A 159 1.92 0.64 -5.54
N SER A 160 2.56 -0.32 -4.87
CA SER A 160 2.68 -1.71 -5.35
C SER A 160 1.31 -2.34 -5.64
N ARG A 161 0.31 -2.12 -4.77
CA ARG A 161 -1.06 -2.62 -4.96
C ARG A 161 -1.77 -1.98 -6.15
N ILE A 162 -1.55 -0.69 -6.41
CA ILE A 162 -2.09 -0.04 -7.62
C ILE A 162 -1.42 -0.58 -8.87
N ILE A 163 -0.09 -0.79 -8.86
CA ILE A 163 0.65 -1.38 -9.99
C ILE A 163 0.09 -2.76 -10.32
N GLU A 164 -0.10 -3.61 -9.31
CA GLU A 164 -0.73 -4.93 -9.48
C GLU A 164 -2.10 -4.81 -10.14
N ARG A 165 -2.98 -3.95 -9.60
CA ARG A 165 -4.32 -3.73 -10.17
C ARG A 165 -4.28 -3.17 -11.59
N TYR A 166 -3.37 -2.25 -11.89
CA TYR A 166 -3.19 -1.70 -13.23
C TYR A 166 -2.79 -2.80 -14.23
N LEU A 167 -1.87 -3.68 -13.83
CA LEU A 167 -1.38 -4.78 -14.67
C LEU A 167 -2.38 -5.93 -14.80
N GLU A 168 -3.30 -6.13 -13.85
CA GLU A 168 -4.46 -7.01 -14.04
C GLU A 168 -5.34 -6.54 -15.21
N LEU A 169 -5.48 -5.22 -15.39
CA LEU A 169 -6.26 -4.62 -16.47
C LEU A 169 -5.46 -4.45 -17.77
N ARG A 170 -4.13 -4.27 -17.68
CA ARG A 170 -3.21 -4.07 -18.81
C ARG A 170 -1.94 -4.92 -18.68
N PRO A 171 -2.01 -6.24 -18.85
CA PRO A 171 -0.86 -7.13 -18.65
C PRO A 171 0.33 -6.83 -19.59
N SER A 172 0.04 -6.36 -20.81
CA SER A 172 1.05 -5.99 -21.82
C SER A 172 1.97 -4.84 -21.39
N ASP A 173 1.52 -4.01 -20.45
CA ASP A 173 2.26 -2.83 -20.01
C ASP A 173 3.36 -3.18 -18.98
N ALA A 174 3.43 -4.43 -18.53
CA ALA A 174 4.32 -4.87 -17.45
C ALA A 174 5.77 -4.38 -17.59
N SER A 175 6.38 -4.60 -18.76
CA SER A 175 7.76 -4.18 -19.02
C SER A 175 7.93 -2.67 -18.83
N LYS A 176 7.08 -1.87 -19.49
CA LYS A 176 7.10 -0.41 -19.42
C LYS A 176 6.89 0.10 -18.00
N VAL A 177 5.93 -0.48 -17.27
CA VAL A 177 5.61 -0.08 -15.89
C VAL A 177 6.78 -0.32 -14.97
N PHE A 178 7.41 -1.49 -15.01
CA PHE A 178 8.53 -1.79 -14.13
C PHE A 178 9.83 -1.07 -14.51
N THR A 179 10.08 -0.81 -15.80
CA THR A 179 11.17 0.07 -16.22
C THR A 179 11.01 1.46 -15.59
N ARG A 180 9.82 2.07 -15.72
CA ARG A 180 9.55 3.39 -15.13
C ARG A 180 9.58 3.36 -13.61
N GLU A 181 9.13 2.27 -13.00
CA GLU A 181 9.12 2.13 -11.54
C GLU A 181 10.54 2.04 -10.96
N LEU A 182 11.45 1.33 -11.65
CA LEU A 182 12.86 1.26 -11.29
C LEU A 182 13.55 2.63 -11.45
N GLU A 183 13.24 3.38 -12.50
CA GLU A 183 13.71 4.77 -12.63
C GLU A 183 13.18 5.64 -11.50
N PHE A 184 11.88 5.58 -11.23
CA PHE A 184 11.21 6.37 -10.19
C PHE A 184 11.82 6.14 -8.81
N VAL A 185 12.04 4.88 -8.42
CA VAL A 185 12.64 4.59 -7.11
C VAL A 185 14.12 4.99 -7.05
N ARG A 186 14.87 4.92 -8.17
CA ARG A 186 16.24 5.45 -8.24
C ARG A 186 16.27 6.95 -8.03
N GLU A 187 15.36 7.69 -8.70
CA GLU A 187 15.20 9.15 -8.50
C GLU A 187 14.90 9.49 -7.04
N LEU A 188 14.07 8.69 -6.35
CA LEU A 188 13.78 8.89 -4.93
C LEU A 188 14.99 8.61 -4.05
N ILE A 189 15.74 7.54 -4.30
CA ILE A 189 16.97 7.24 -3.55
C ILE A 189 18.03 8.34 -3.81
N ASP A 190 18.11 8.88 -5.03
CA ASP A 190 18.98 10.03 -5.35
C ASP A 190 18.61 11.26 -4.53
N ALA A 191 17.32 11.59 -4.44
CA ALA A 191 16.84 12.78 -3.75
C ALA A 191 16.81 12.62 -2.22
N PHE A 192 16.61 11.40 -1.71
CA PHE A 192 16.38 11.12 -0.29
C PHE A 192 17.20 9.90 0.16
N PRO A 193 18.52 10.04 0.29
CA PRO A 193 19.39 8.93 0.71
C PRO A 193 19.11 8.50 2.17
N GLY A 194 19.31 7.22 2.45
CA GLY A 194 19.24 6.61 3.79
C GLY A 194 17.89 6.01 4.15
N HIS A 195 16.87 6.13 3.29
CA HIS A 195 15.53 5.62 3.56
C HIS A 195 15.36 4.17 3.10
N GLU A 196 15.46 3.22 4.05
CA GLU A 196 15.31 1.78 3.80
C GLU A 196 14.02 1.39 3.05
N THR A 197 12.92 2.11 3.30
CA THR A 197 11.66 2.00 2.55
C THR A 197 11.83 2.02 1.04
N LEU A 198 12.64 2.95 0.52
CA LEU A 198 12.88 3.11 -0.92
C LEU A 198 13.65 1.91 -1.47
N TRP A 199 14.64 1.44 -0.72
CA TRP A 199 15.43 0.26 -1.08
C TRP A 199 14.59 -1.02 -1.08
N MET A 200 13.67 -1.17 -0.13
CA MET A 200 12.72 -2.30 -0.13
C MET A 200 11.76 -2.23 -1.31
N HIS A 201 11.33 -1.03 -1.70
CA HIS A 201 10.49 -0.84 -2.89
C HIS A 201 11.25 -1.11 -4.19
N TYR A 202 12.54 -0.76 -4.26
CA TYR A 202 13.42 -1.13 -5.36
C TYR A 202 13.48 -2.66 -5.50
N ARG A 203 13.71 -3.37 -4.39
CA ARG A 203 13.73 -4.84 -4.39
C ARG A 203 12.43 -5.40 -4.95
N TYR A 204 11.28 -4.91 -4.46
CA TYR A 204 9.97 -5.29 -5.01
C TYR A 204 9.91 -5.08 -6.54
N ALA A 205 10.21 -3.88 -7.03
CA ALA A 205 10.13 -3.55 -8.44
C ALA A 205 11.06 -4.42 -9.30
N PHE A 206 12.29 -4.66 -8.84
CA PHE A 206 13.27 -5.49 -9.53
C PHE A 206 12.82 -6.96 -9.60
N ALA A 207 12.37 -7.55 -8.48
CA ALA A 207 11.88 -8.93 -8.47
C ALA A 207 10.68 -9.10 -9.38
N GLU A 208 9.71 -8.18 -9.33
CA GLU A 208 8.50 -8.29 -10.14
C GLU A 208 8.78 -8.07 -11.64
N ALA A 209 9.77 -7.25 -11.99
CA ALA A 209 10.27 -7.10 -13.36
C ALA A 209 10.86 -8.41 -13.89
N VAL A 210 11.82 -8.99 -13.17
CA VAL A 210 12.50 -10.24 -13.55
C VAL A 210 11.52 -11.42 -13.57
N LYS A 211 10.58 -11.48 -12.62
CA LYS A 211 9.54 -12.51 -12.57
C LYS A 211 8.63 -12.50 -13.78
N ARG A 212 8.26 -11.31 -14.28
CA ARG A 212 7.39 -11.16 -15.47
C ARG A 212 8.14 -11.28 -16.78
N ASN A 213 9.41 -10.86 -16.81
CA ASN A 213 10.27 -11.00 -17.97
C ASN A 213 11.58 -11.66 -17.56
N LYS A 214 11.63 -12.99 -17.64
CA LYS A 214 12.82 -13.78 -17.27
C LYS A 214 14.04 -13.45 -18.12
N LEU A 215 13.87 -12.88 -19.33
CA LEU A 215 14.99 -12.47 -20.18
C LEU A 215 15.84 -11.38 -19.53
N LEU A 216 15.26 -10.55 -18.64
CA LEU A 216 16.00 -9.55 -17.88
C LEU A 216 17.08 -10.17 -16.97
N ALA A 217 16.94 -11.43 -16.59
CA ALA A 217 17.97 -12.13 -15.82
C ALA A 217 19.24 -12.42 -16.64
N SER A 218 19.20 -12.28 -17.96
CA SER A 218 20.35 -12.44 -18.85
C SER A 218 20.66 -11.18 -19.66
N ASP A 219 19.92 -10.09 -19.43
CA ASP A 219 20.09 -8.82 -20.11
C ASP A 219 21.29 -8.06 -19.51
N ALA A 220 22.36 -7.94 -20.28
CA ALA A 220 23.61 -7.33 -19.83
C ALA A 220 23.44 -5.85 -19.44
N ASP A 221 22.62 -5.09 -20.17
CA ASP A 221 22.44 -3.65 -19.93
C ASP A 221 21.59 -3.39 -18.68
N PHE A 222 20.50 -4.15 -18.52
CA PHE A 222 19.65 -4.10 -17.33
C PHE A 222 20.43 -4.40 -16.04
N LEU A 223 21.26 -5.45 -16.07
CA LEU A 223 22.09 -5.86 -14.95
C LEU A 223 23.22 -4.86 -14.68
N ALA A 224 23.93 -4.41 -15.72
CA ALA A 224 24.99 -3.43 -15.60
C ALA A 224 24.49 -2.10 -15.04
N THR A 225 23.30 -1.65 -15.47
CA THR A 225 22.66 -0.43 -14.96
C THR A 225 22.35 -0.53 -13.47
N THR A 226 21.82 -1.68 -13.02
CA THR A 226 21.53 -1.91 -11.60
C THR A 226 22.82 -1.96 -10.77
N LYS A 227 23.85 -2.65 -11.27
CA LYS A 227 25.16 -2.73 -10.59
C LYS A 227 25.82 -1.36 -10.46
N ARG A 228 25.85 -0.58 -11.54
CA ARG A 228 26.39 0.80 -11.54
C ARG A 228 25.66 1.70 -10.55
N PHE A 229 24.34 1.55 -10.44
CA PHE A 229 23.55 2.28 -9.45
C PHE A 229 24.00 1.95 -8.02
N CYS A 230 24.15 0.67 -7.68
CA CYS A 230 24.66 0.25 -6.37
C CYS A 230 26.08 0.76 -6.11
N GLU A 231 26.98 0.68 -7.10
CA GLU A 231 28.37 1.17 -6.99
C GLU A 231 28.42 2.67 -6.70
N LYS A 232 27.63 3.48 -7.42
CA LYS A 232 27.49 4.92 -7.16
C LYS A 232 27.08 5.22 -5.71
N ARG A 233 26.24 4.39 -5.10
CA ARG A 233 25.80 4.57 -3.70
C ARG A 233 26.82 4.13 -2.66
N ARG A 234 27.73 3.23 -3.02
CA ARG A 234 28.84 2.83 -2.15
C ARG A 234 29.89 3.92 -2.03
N ASP A 235 30.03 4.76 -3.05
CA ASP A 235 31.07 5.79 -3.17
C ASP A 235 30.69 7.13 -2.51
N ILE A 236 29.65 7.14 -1.66
CA ILE A 236 29.28 8.35 -0.89
C ILE A 236 30.32 8.54 0.24
N THR A 237 31.45 9.13 -0.15
CA THR A 237 32.58 9.70 0.61
C THR A 237 33.44 8.78 1.48
N GLU A 238 34.65 8.46 1.00
CA GLU A 238 35.76 7.91 1.79
C GLU A 238 36.13 8.79 3.00
N ALA A 239 35.94 10.11 2.91
CA ALA A 239 36.22 11.08 3.97
C ALA A 239 35.39 10.87 5.26
N SER A 240 34.28 10.15 5.17
CA SER A 240 33.31 9.99 6.25
C SER A 240 33.55 8.72 7.12
N ARG A 241 34.39 7.79 6.66
CA ARG A 241 34.65 6.50 7.33
C ARG A 241 35.38 6.58 8.67
N VAL A 242 35.94 7.75 8.99
CA VAL A 242 36.82 7.95 10.16
C VAL A 242 36.07 8.56 11.37
N ASP A 243 34.82 9.00 11.19
CA ASP A 243 34.01 9.62 12.26
C ASP A 243 33.07 8.58 12.90
N PRO A 244 33.08 8.39 14.25
CA PRO A 244 32.12 7.54 14.95
C PRO A 244 30.65 7.88 14.69
N SER A 245 30.31 9.14 14.37
CA SER A 245 28.94 9.54 14.01
C SER A 245 28.53 9.05 12.62
N TRP A 246 29.44 8.46 11.85
CA TRP A 246 29.17 7.89 10.53
C TRP A 246 28.10 6.80 10.57
N ALA A 247 28.06 5.99 11.63
CA ALA A 247 27.05 4.94 11.77
C ALA A 247 25.60 5.48 11.76
N GLU A 248 25.41 6.73 12.16
CA GLU A 248 24.12 7.42 12.17
C GLU A 248 23.91 8.28 10.89
N HIS A 249 24.94 8.40 10.05
CA HIS A 249 24.89 9.20 8.84
C HIS A 249 24.13 8.48 7.71
N ALA A 250 23.38 9.24 6.90
CA ALA A 250 22.63 8.69 5.77
C ALA A 250 23.52 7.91 4.79
N ALA A 251 24.78 8.32 4.61
CA ALA A 251 25.75 7.63 3.75
C ALA A 251 26.09 6.20 4.22
N ALA A 252 26.16 5.95 5.53
CA ALA A 252 26.39 4.61 6.05
C ALA A 252 25.19 3.69 5.79
N SER A 253 23.98 4.23 5.95
CA SER A 253 22.76 3.51 5.60
C SER A 253 22.69 3.24 4.09
N GLU A 254 22.99 4.22 3.25
CA GLU A 254 23.08 4.04 1.79
C GLU A 254 24.09 2.96 1.39
N TYR A 255 25.31 2.98 1.95
CA TYR A 255 26.34 1.98 1.68
C TYR A 255 25.84 0.57 2.03
N ARG A 256 25.29 0.39 3.24
CA ARG A 256 24.75 -0.91 3.70
C ARG A 256 23.59 -1.38 2.81
N LEU A 257 22.66 -0.48 2.47
CA LEU A 257 21.49 -0.80 1.65
C LEU A 257 21.88 -1.12 0.20
N ALA A 258 22.88 -0.43 -0.35
CA ALA A 258 23.44 -0.71 -1.69
C ALA A 258 24.13 -2.08 -1.74
N ASN A 259 24.90 -2.43 -0.71
CA ASN A 259 25.49 -3.76 -0.59
C ASN A 259 24.43 -4.85 -0.50
N ALA A 260 23.43 -4.64 0.37
CA ALA A 260 22.33 -5.59 0.52
C ALA A 260 21.54 -5.75 -0.78
N LEU A 261 21.30 -4.66 -1.52
CA LEU A 261 20.59 -4.71 -2.79
C LEU A 261 21.37 -5.50 -3.84
N ASP A 262 22.66 -5.22 -4.03
CA ASP A 262 23.51 -5.87 -5.04
C ASP A 262 23.61 -7.40 -4.85
N VAL A 263 23.86 -7.82 -3.61
CA VAL A 263 23.86 -9.25 -3.23
C VAL A 263 22.48 -9.85 -3.52
N TRP A 264 21.40 -9.16 -3.11
CA TRP A 264 20.06 -9.65 -3.29
C TRP A 264 19.62 -9.72 -4.76
N THR A 265 19.99 -8.75 -5.61
CA THR A 265 19.69 -8.77 -7.04
C THR A 265 20.40 -9.94 -7.72
N THR A 266 21.64 -10.24 -7.30
CA THR A 266 22.38 -11.43 -7.77
C THR A 266 21.63 -12.71 -7.42
N LEU A 267 21.09 -12.83 -6.20
CA LEU A 267 20.27 -13.97 -5.79
C LEU A 267 19.02 -14.14 -6.67
N VAL A 268 18.31 -13.04 -6.92
CA VAL A 268 17.09 -13.05 -7.75
C VAL A 268 17.39 -13.49 -9.18
N VAL A 269 18.46 -12.94 -9.77
CA VAL A 269 18.90 -13.26 -11.13
C VAL A 269 19.30 -14.73 -11.24
N LYS A 270 20.16 -15.23 -10.35
CA LYS A 270 20.58 -16.64 -10.35
C LYS A 270 19.38 -17.59 -10.22
N ARG A 271 18.42 -17.29 -9.35
CA ARG A 271 17.17 -18.06 -9.21
C ARG A 271 16.30 -18.00 -10.47
N ALA A 272 16.19 -16.84 -11.11
CA ALA A 272 15.43 -16.68 -12.34
C ALA A 272 16.02 -17.46 -13.52
N GLN A 273 17.35 -17.65 -13.51
CA GLN A 273 18.10 -18.52 -14.43
C GLN A 273 17.97 -20.02 -14.10
N GLY A 274 17.26 -20.39 -13.03
CA GLY A 274 17.08 -21.78 -12.61
C GLY A 274 18.24 -22.36 -11.79
N ARG A 275 19.21 -21.54 -11.37
CA ARG A 275 20.34 -21.98 -10.56
C ARG A 275 19.91 -22.18 -9.11
N ARG A 276 20.42 -23.26 -8.48
CA ARG A 276 20.34 -23.42 -7.03
C ARG A 276 21.37 -22.49 -6.40
N VAL A 277 20.95 -21.77 -5.36
CA VAL A 277 21.80 -20.76 -4.72
C VAL A 277 21.85 -21.03 -3.24
N HIS A 278 23.06 -21.24 -2.74
CA HIS A 278 23.35 -21.37 -1.32
C HIS A 278 23.99 -20.08 -0.82
N VAL A 279 23.45 -19.52 0.25
CA VAL A 279 24.01 -18.34 0.91
C VAL A 279 24.74 -18.85 2.16
N SER A 280 26.06 -18.88 2.10
CA SER A 280 26.94 -19.11 3.25
C SER A 280 27.38 -17.77 3.83
N ARG A 281 27.65 -17.74 5.14
CA ARG A 281 28.26 -16.60 5.81
C ARG A 281 29.65 -17.03 6.25
N GLU A 282 30.67 -16.68 5.48
CA GLU A 282 32.07 -16.90 5.86
C GLU A 282 32.48 -15.76 6.80
N SER A 283 32.44 -16.03 8.11
CA SER A 283 32.93 -15.16 9.19
C SER A 283 32.25 -13.76 9.31
N PRO A 284 32.22 -13.13 10.50
CA PRO A 284 31.68 -11.77 10.65
C PRO A 284 32.40 -10.70 9.82
N ASN A 285 33.62 -10.97 9.34
CA ASN A 285 34.52 -9.97 8.75
C ASN A 285 34.65 -10.01 7.21
N GLU A 286 34.13 -11.01 6.50
CA GLU A 286 34.41 -11.21 5.06
C GLU A 286 33.20 -11.02 4.12
N GLY A 287 32.05 -10.58 4.65
CA GLY A 287 30.87 -10.27 3.84
C GLY A 287 30.03 -11.51 3.47
N PHE A 288 29.15 -11.37 2.47
CA PHE A 288 28.29 -12.47 1.99
C PHE A 288 28.79 -12.97 0.63
N THR A 289 29.12 -14.26 0.55
CA THR A 289 29.41 -14.94 -0.71
C THR A 289 28.13 -15.62 -1.22
N VAL A 290 27.92 -15.57 -2.54
CA VAL A 290 26.77 -16.16 -3.20
C VAL A 290 27.27 -17.18 -4.21
N ASP A 291 27.32 -18.44 -3.79
CA ASP A 291 27.74 -19.54 -4.64
C ASP A 291 26.57 -20.14 -5.43
N SER A 292 26.89 -20.71 -6.57
CA SER A 292 25.92 -21.38 -7.43
C SER A 292 26.60 -22.54 -8.12
N ASP A 293 25.92 -23.69 -8.10
CA ASP A 293 26.30 -24.87 -8.88
C ASP A 293 26.33 -24.55 -10.40
#